data_AF-A0A5C4LNL8-F1
#
_entry.id   AF-A0A5C4LNL8-F1
#
_cell.length_a   1.000
_cell.length_b   1.000
_cell.length_c   1.000
_cell.angle_alpha   90.00
_cell.angle_beta   90.00
_cell.angle_gamma   90.00
#
_symmetry.space_group_name_H-M   'P 1'
#
loop_
_entity.id
_entity.type
_entity.pdbx_description
1 polymer ?
#
loop_
_entity_poly.entity_id
_entity_poly.type
_entity_poly.pdbx_seq_one_letter_code
_entity_poly.pdbx_strand_id
1 'polypeptide(L)'
;MTPCEFLEEVAHPNMVQALEEPDSKLRIINAIMSLDALAGIIYTYGSSIKDPAISAFKSDTKFRDNLAEISHSFKVLRDTAFSIKHGELTHDKPRLVRSVGSIQERINGFGLFRLGDEIGGSVVVIEYDPGPGYMRASSAVADTYRMLRRIVEGGPAETDEHDDRPGEVDE
;
A
#
# COMPACT_ATOMS: atom_id res chain seq x y z
N MET A 1 15.64 -1.62 15.91
CA MET A 1 15.17 -2.53 14.85
C MET A 1 15.60 -1.95 13.51
N THR A 2 16.32 -2.73 12.71
CA THR A 2 16.71 -2.38 11.34
C THR A 2 15.55 -2.59 10.37
N PRO A 3 15.60 -2.03 9.13
CA PRO A 3 14.58 -2.31 8.13
C PRO A 3 14.45 -3.80 7.79
N CYS A 4 15.56 -4.54 7.76
CA CYS A 4 15.57 -5.98 7.50
C CYS A 4 14.88 -6.76 8.62
N GLU A 5 15.20 -6.46 9.88
CA GLU A 5 14.52 -7.08 11.04
C GLU A 5 13.01 -6.79 11.02
N PHE A 6 12.60 -5.55 10.79
CA PHE A 6 11.17 -5.20 10.75
C PHE A 6 10.46 -5.84 9.55
N LEU A 7 11.12 -5.93 8.40
CA LEU A 7 10.58 -6.59 7.22
C LEU A 7 10.28 -8.06 7.53
N GLU A 8 11.25 -8.80 8.05
CA GLU A 8 11.12 -10.24 8.29
C GLU A 8 10.20 -10.57 9.48
N GLU A 9 10.29 -9.82 10.58
CA GLU A 9 9.56 -10.14 11.81
C GLU A 9 8.12 -9.58 11.83
N VAL A 10 7.84 -8.51 11.07
CA VAL A 10 6.57 -7.78 11.17
C VAL A 10 5.88 -7.63 9.83
N ALA A 11 6.53 -7.03 8.83
CA ALA A 11 5.85 -6.69 7.58
C ALA A 11 5.56 -7.94 6.72
N HIS A 12 6.50 -8.87 6.61
CA HIS A 12 6.36 -10.09 5.83
C HIS A 12 5.25 -11.01 6.37
N PRO A 13 5.18 -11.35 7.68
CA PRO A 13 4.10 -12.19 8.19
C PRO A 13 2.71 -11.56 8.03
N ASN A 14 2.59 -10.25 8.21
CA ASN A 14 1.31 -9.55 8.01
C ASN A 14 0.90 -9.53 6.53
N MET A 15 1.85 -9.35 5.61
CA MET A 15 1.60 -9.44 4.16
C MET A 15 1.12 -10.85 3.79
N VAL A 16 1.79 -11.90 4.25
CA VAL A 16 1.40 -13.29 3.96
C VAL A 16 -0.02 -13.56 4.43
N GLN A 17 -0.35 -13.22 5.69
CA GLN A 17 -1.71 -13.40 6.22
C GLN A 17 -2.76 -12.62 5.45
N ALA A 18 -2.43 -11.41 4.97
CA ALA A 18 -3.33 -10.61 4.15
C ALA A 18 -3.54 -11.18 2.73
N LEU A 19 -2.62 -12.00 2.22
CA LEU A 19 -2.79 -12.71 0.95
C LEU A 19 -3.49 -14.07 1.11
N GLU A 20 -3.30 -14.74 2.25
CA GLU A 20 -3.99 -15.99 2.60
C GLU A 20 -5.45 -15.75 2.99
N GLU A 21 -5.75 -14.64 3.67
CA GLU A 21 -7.10 -14.22 4.09
C GLU A 21 -7.46 -12.83 3.49
N PRO A 22 -7.61 -12.69 2.16
CA PRO A 22 -7.76 -11.40 1.48
C PRO A 22 -9.13 -10.72 1.70
N ASP A 23 -10.09 -11.46 2.26
CA ASP A 23 -11.42 -11.00 2.70
C ASP A 23 -11.40 -10.47 4.15
N SER A 24 -10.36 -10.81 4.92
CA SER A 24 -10.22 -10.38 6.31
C SER A 24 -9.72 -8.95 6.44
N LYS A 25 -10.64 -8.01 6.72
CA LYS A 25 -10.30 -6.59 6.96
C LYS A 25 -9.21 -6.41 8.01
N LEU A 26 -9.20 -7.23 9.07
CA LEU A 26 -8.18 -7.16 10.11
C LEU A 26 -6.78 -7.47 9.55
N ARG A 27 -6.65 -8.53 8.75
CA ARG A 27 -5.36 -8.90 8.13
C ARG A 27 -4.88 -7.83 7.17
N ILE A 28 -5.78 -7.32 6.34
CA ILE A 28 -5.50 -6.21 5.41
C ILE A 28 -5.02 -4.97 6.16
N ILE A 29 -5.72 -4.54 7.21
CA ILE A 29 -5.35 -3.36 8.01
C ILE A 29 -3.97 -3.56 8.65
N ASN A 30 -3.71 -4.73 9.23
CA ASN A 30 -2.39 -5.02 9.82
C ASN A 30 -1.27 -4.94 8.77
N ALA A 31 -1.50 -5.51 7.57
CA ALA A 31 -0.55 -5.42 6.48
C ALA A 31 -0.30 -3.97 6.04
N ILE A 32 -1.37 -3.19 5.79
CA ILE A 32 -1.28 -1.76 5.43
C ILE A 32 -0.48 -0.97 6.47
N MET A 33 -0.80 -1.14 7.75
CA MET A 33 -0.15 -0.41 8.83
C MET A 33 1.31 -0.81 9.01
N SER A 34 1.64 -2.10 8.86
CA SER A 34 3.02 -2.58 8.93
C SER A 34 3.87 -2.09 7.76
N LEU A 35 3.33 -2.08 6.53
CA LEU A 35 4.04 -1.58 5.35
C LEU A 35 4.25 -0.07 5.41
N ASP A 36 3.25 0.69 5.87
CA ASP A 36 3.40 2.13 6.10
C ASP A 36 4.45 2.43 7.19
N ALA A 37 4.53 1.61 8.24
CA ALA A 37 5.57 1.72 9.26
C ALA A 37 6.97 1.39 8.69
N LEU A 38 7.09 0.32 7.88
CA LEU A 38 8.34 -0.08 7.23
C LEU A 38 8.93 1.06 6.39
N ALA A 39 8.12 1.77 5.60
CA ALA A 39 8.59 2.93 4.83
C ALA A 39 9.26 4.00 5.72
N GLY A 40 8.69 4.26 6.91
CA GLY A 40 9.28 5.20 7.87
C GLY A 40 10.57 4.69 8.52
N ILE A 41 10.65 3.38 8.76
CA ILE A 41 11.85 2.73 9.29
C ILE A 41 12.98 2.76 8.27
N ILE A 42 12.70 2.50 6.98
CA ILE A 42 13.65 2.65 5.88
C ILE A 42 14.23 4.07 5.86
N TYR A 43 13.37 5.09 5.88
CA TYR A 43 13.82 6.48 5.88
C TYR A 43 14.69 6.81 7.10
N THR A 44 14.21 6.45 8.29
CA THR A 44 14.90 6.76 9.56
C THR A 44 16.27 6.09 9.61
N TYR A 45 16.33 4.81 9.25
CA TYR A 45 17.57 4.05 9.23
C TYR A 45 18.54 4.57 8.18
N GLY A 46 18.09 4.73 6.92
CA GLY A 46 18.91 5.25 5.83
C GLY A 46 19.47 6.64 6.12
N SER A 47 18.67 7.50 6.74
CA SER A 47 19.13 8.82 7.20
C SER A 47 20.21 8.72 8.27
N SER A 48 20.08 7.79 9.22
CA SER A 48 21.06 7.60 10.31
C SER A 48 22.42 7.12 9.82
N ILE A 49 22.45 6.30 8.76
CA ILE A 49 23.69 5.79 8.14
C ILE A 49 24.18 6.66 6.97
N LYS A 50 23.49 7.77 6.67
CA LYS A 50 23.76 8.67 5.53
C LYS A 50 23.79 7.95 4.19
N ASP A 51 22.86 7.02 3.99
CA ASP A 51 22.66 6.38 2.68
C ASP A 51 22.39 7.47 1.63
N PRO A 52 23.17 7.60 0.54
CA PRO A 52 22.95 8.60 -0.50
C PRO A 52 21.55 8.56 -1.12
N ALA A 53 20.95 7.37 -1.26
CA ALA A 53 19.63 7.21 -1.86
C ALA A 53 18.51 7.76 -0.95
N ILE A 54 18.70 7.73 0.37
CA ILE A 54 17.71 8.20 1.35
C ILE A 54 18.00 9.63 1.83
N SER A 55 19.27 9.94 2.07
CA SER A 55 19.72 11.24 2.59
C SER A 55 19.50 12.41 1.63
N ALA A 56 19.28 12.12 0.34
CA ALA A 56 18.82 13.11 -0.64
C ALA A 56 17.45 13.72 -0.27
N PHE A 57 16.61 12.99 0.49
CA PHE A 57 15.30 13.45 0.91
C PHE A 57 15.35 14.25 2.22
N LYS A 58 14.86 15.49 2.16
CA LYS A 58 14.84 16.42 3.29
C LYS A 58 13.95 15.99 4.47
N SER A 59 13.03 15.05 4.26
CA SER A 59 12.13 14.52 5.28
C SER A 59 11.52 13.18 4.87
N ASP A 60 11.02 12.42 5.84
CA ASP A 60 10.23 11.19 5.63
C ASP A 60 9.05 11.45 4.69
N THR A 61 8.36 12.57 4.87
CA THR A 61 7.27 12.99 3.97
C THR A 61 7.73 13.09 2.52
N LYS A 62 8.90 13.67 2.25
CA LYS A 62 9.41 13.81 0.88
C LYS A 62 9.86 12.48 0.28
N PHE A 63 10.45 11.61 1.09
CA PHE A 63 10.75 10.25 0.69
C PHE A 63 9.48 9.48 0.31
N ARG A 64 8.45 9.51 1.17
CA ARG A 64 7.17 8.85 0.90
C ARG A 64 6.37 9.51 -0.23
N ASP A 65 6.54 10.81 -0.47
CA ASP A 65 5.95 11.47 -1.64
C ASP A 65 6.60 10.94 -2.93
N ASN A 66 7.92 10.74 -2.94
CA ASN A 66 8.62 10.15 -4.09
C ASN A 66 8.22 8.68 -4.32
N LEU A 67 8.12 7.86 -3.27
CA LEU A 67 7.61 6.48 -3.42
C LEU A 67 6.18 6.44 -3.99
N ALA A 68 5.35 7.42 -3.64
CA ALA A 68 3.97 7.51 -4.14
C ALA A 68 3.88 8.04 -5.59
N GLU A 69 4.94 8.67 -6.11
CA GLU A 69 5.07 9.00 -7.53
C GLU A 69 5.47 7.76 -8.35
N ILE A 70 6.19 6.82 -7.72
CA ILE A 70 6.69 5.59 -8.36
C ILE A 70 5.62 4.48 -8.36
N SER A 71 4.90 4.31 -7.26
CA SER A 71 3.94 3.22 -7.05
C SER A 71 2.55 3.76 -6.70
N HIS A 72 1.56 3.46 -7.55
CA HIS A 72 0.17 3.82 -7.30
C HIS A 72 -0.37 3.01 -6.12
N SER A 73 -0.04 1.71 -6.06
CA SER A 73 -0.35 0.84 -4.91
C SER A 73 0.16 1.41 -3.59
N PHE A 74 1.41 1.90 -3.54
CA PHE A 74 1.94 2.56 -2.34
C PHE A 74 1.21 3.87 -2.02
N LYS A 75 0.86 4.67 -3.04
CA LYS A 75 0.11 5.92 -2.83
C LYS A 75 -1.25 5.64 -2.17
N VAL A 76 -1.99 4.65 -2.68
CA VAL A 76 -3.28 4.22 -2.11
C VAL A 76 -3.10 3.65 -0.70
N LEU A 77 -2.11 2.77 -0.49
CA LEU A 77 -1.83 2.16 0.82
C LEU A 77 -1.46 3.21 1.88
N ARG A 78 -0.56 4.13 1.54
CA ARG A 78 -0.13 5.23 2.43
C ARG A 78 -1.29 6.14 2.81
N ASP A 79 -2.11 6.51 1.83
CA ASP A 79 -3.27 7.38 2.09
C ASP A 79 -4.32 6.65 2.94
N THR A 80 -4.48 5.34 2.76
CA THR A 80 -5.32 4.47 3.61
C THR A 80 -4.78 4.36 5.04
N ALA A 81 -3.48 4.11 5.22
CA ALA A 81 -2.86 4.09 6.54
C ALA A 81 -3.02 5.44 7.25
N PHE A 82 -2.93 6.54 6.51
CA PHE A 82 -3.15 7.88 7.05
C PHE A 82 -4.62 8.10 7.46
N SER A 83 -5.59 7.65 6.67
CA SER A 83 -7.01 7.72 7.06
C SER A 83 -7.32 6.88 8.29
N ILE A 84 -6.74 5.68 8.42
CA ILE A 84 -6.87 4.83 9.62
C ILE A 84 -6.36 5.55 10.88
N LYS A 85 -5.20 6.20 10.79
CA LYS A 85 -4.57 6.90 11.94
C LYS A 85 -5.36 8.14 12.38
N HIS A 86 -6.04 8.81 11.45
CA HIS A 86 -6.64 10.14 11.69
C HIS A 86 -8.17 10.16 11.61
N GLY A 87 -8.82 9.04 11.24
CA GLY A 87 -10.27 8.88 11.17
C GLY A 87 -10.89 9.47 9.90
N GLU A 88 -10.80 10.79 9.73
CA GLU A 88 -11.33 11.50 8.57
C GLU A 88 -10.38 12.64 8.19
N LEU A 89 -10.06 12.74 6.90
CA LEU A 89 -9.08 13.70 6.41
C LEU A 89 -9.77 14.97 5.90
N THR A 90 -9.65 16.06 6.65
CA THR A 90 -10.18 17.38 6.29
C THR A 90 -9.10 18.36 5.76
N HIS A 91 -7.90 17.87 5.41
CA HIS A 91 -6.68 18.69 5.26
C HIS A 91 -6.19 18.95 3.81
N ASP A 92 -5.35 19.99 3.69
CA ASP A 92 -4.81 20.68 2.49
C ASP A 92 -4.13 19.85 1.38
N LYS A 93 -3.85 18.56 1.57
CA LYS A 93 -3.19 17.73 0.56
C LYS A 93 -4.19 16.85 -0.19
N PRO A 94 -4.15 16.80 -1.54
CA PRO A 94 -4.98 15.88 -2.30
C PRO A 94 -4.56 14.43 -1.98
N ARG A 95 -5.37 13.75 -1.18
CA ARG A 95 -5.24 12.34 -0.83
C ARG A 95 -6.27 11.55 -1.61
N LEU A 96 -5.87 10.38 -2.11
CA LEU A 96 -6.78 9.51 -2.86
C LEU A 96 -7.80 8.85 -1.93
N VAL A 97 -7.37 8.50 -0.71
CA VAL A 97 -8.21 7.88 0.33
C VAL A 97 -8.43 8.87 1.46
N ARG A 98 -9.69 9.19 1.77
CA ARG A 98 -10.05 10.28 2.70
C ARG A 98 -10.69 9.83 4.00
N SER A 99 -11.14 8.58 4.09
CA SER A 99 -11.84 8.05 5.27
C SER A 99 -11.47 6.60 5.52
N VAL A 100 -11.61 6.15 6.77
CA VAL A 100 -11.57 4.72 7.12
C VAL A 100 -12.69 3.93 6.43
N GLY A 101 -13.81 4.61 6.12
CA GLY A 101 -14.93 4.02 5.38
C GLY A 101 -14.60 3.62 3.93
N SER A 102 -13.44 4.02 3.40
CA SER A 102 -12.96 3.63 2.08
C SER A 102 -12.53 2.15 2.00
N ILE A 103 -12.33 1.47 3.14
CA ILE A 103 -12.04 0.03 3.18
C ILE A 103 -13.36 -0.73 3.19
N GLN A 104 -13.74 -1.27 2.04
CA GLN A 104 -15.04 -1.90 1.84
C GLN A 104 -14.86 -3.38 1.53
N GLU A 105 -15.86 -4.16 1.91
CA GLU A 105 -16.00 -5.53 1.44
C GLU A 105 -16.95 -5.50 0.25
N ARG A 106 -16.54 -6.12 -0.87
CA ARG A 106 -17.37 -6.23 -2.08
C ARG A 106 -17.42 -7.65 -2.57
N ILE A 107 -18.56 -8.00 -3.19
CA ILE A 107 -18.71 -9.29 -3.86
C ILE A 107 -17.70 -9.35 -4.99
N ASN A 108 -16.96 -10.45 -5.03
CA ASN A 108 -15.95 -10.69 -6.03
C ASN A 108 -16.61 -10.92 -7.40
N GLY A 109 -16.57 -9.89 -8.25
CA GLY A 109 -17.20 -9.88 -9.56
C GLY A 109 -16.23 -9.49 -10.68
N PHE A 110 -16.77 -9.22 -11.87
CA PHE A 110 -15.99 -8.79 -13.03
C PHE A 110 -15.14 -7.55 -12.69
N GLY A 111 -13.82 -7.64 -12.92
CA GLY A 111 -12.83 -6.59 -12.63
C GLY A 111 -12.05 -6.76 -11.32
N LEU A 112 -12.54 -7.56 -10.36
CA LEU A 112 -11.85 -7.83 -9.07
C LEU A 112 -11.42 -9.29 -8.90
N PHE A 113 -11.94 -10.16 -9.76
CA PHE A 113 -11.67 -11.59 -9.74
C PHE A 113 -10.24 -11.91 -10.15
N ARG A 114 -9.52 -12.64 -9.29
CA ARG A 114 -8.20 -13.20 -9.59
C ARG A 114 -8.24 -14.72 -9.63
N LEU A 115 -7.30 -15.31 -10.38
CA LEU A 115 -7.13 -16.76 -10.44
C LEU A 115 -6.83 -17.29 -9.04
N GLY A 116 -7.70 -18.17 -8.52
CA GLY A 116 -7.61 -18.70 -7.16
C GLY A 116 -8.68 -18.15 -6.20
N ASP A 117 -9.44 -17.14 -6.61
CA ASP A 117 -10.54 -16.63 -5.81
C ASP A 117 -11.74 -17.59 -5.78
N GLU A 118 -12.42 -17.64 -4.63
CA GLU A 118 -13.68 -18.35 -4.49
C GLU A 118 -14.78 -17.65 -5.30
N ILE A 119 -15.48 -18.41 -6.15
CA ILE A 119 -16.59 -17.91 -6.96
C ILE A 119 -17.72 -17.46 -6.03
N GLY A 120 -18.06 -16.16 -6.08
CA GLY A 120 -19.07 -15.57 -5.20
C GLY A 120 -18.55 -15.18 -3.82
N GLY A 121 -17.24 -15.30 -3.56
CA GLY A 121 -16.60 -14.80 -2.35
C GLY A 121 -16.59 -13.28 -2.26
N SER A 122 -16.19 -12.74 -1.12
CA SER A 122 -15.99 -11.30 -0.94
C SER A 122 -14.51 -10.93 -0.96
N VAL A 123 -14.23 -9.68 -1.31
CA VAL A 123 -12.86 -9.14 -1.35
C VAL A 123 -12.84 -7.78 -0.65
N VAL A 124 -11.74 -7.50 0.04
CA VAL A 124 -11.52 -6.16 0.59
C VAL A 124 -10.96 -5.26 -0.51
N VAL A 125 -11.62 -4.13 -0.72
CA VAL A 125 -11.21 -3.09 -1.66
C VAL A 125 -10.96 -1.77 -0.92
N ILE A 126 -10.12 -0.94 -1.52
CA ILE A 126 -9.85 0.43 -1.11
C ILE A 126 -10.44 1.34 -2.19
N GLU A 127 -11.43 2.13 -1.81
CA GLU A 127 -12.02 3.17 -2.67
C GLU A 127 -11.16 4.44 -2.66
N TYR A 128 -10.91 5.03 -3.84
CA TYR A 128 -10.04 6.20 -3.97
C TYR A 128 -10.44 7.17 -5.10
N ASP A 129 -10.09 8.47 -4.97
CA ASP A 129 -10.51 9.62 -5.81
C ASP A 129 -9.30 10.34 -6.46
N PRO A 130 -9.29 10.81 -7.74
CA PRO A 130 -10.39 10.89 -8.72
C PRO A 130 -10.73 9.58 -9.44
N GLY A 131 -12.01 9.20 -9.36
CA GLY A 131 -12.64 8.11 -10.12
C GLY A 131 -13.61 7.28 -9.28
N PRO A 132 -14.49 6.44 -9.89
CA PRO A 132 -15.14 5.33 -9.20
C PRO A 132 -14.15 4.17 -9.04
N GLY A 133 -12.93 4.45 -8.57
CA GLY A 133 -11.80 3.52 -8.55
C GLY A 133 -11.76 2.73 -7.25
N TYR A 134 -11.81 1.40 -7.37
CA TYR A 134 -11.55 0.49 -6.26
C TYR A 134 -10.29 -0.30 -6.59
N MET A 135 -9.35 -0.36 -5.65
CA MET A 135 -8.18 -1.23 -5.73
C MET A 135 -8.39 -2.39 -4.77
N ARG A 136 -8.12 -3.62 -5.22
CA ARG A 136 -8.10 -4.77 -4.31
C ARG A 136 -7.00 -4.56 -3.27
N ALA A 137 -7.35 -4.58 -2.00
CA ALA A 137 -6.42 -4.22 -0.93
C ALA A 137 -5.22 -5.18 -0.87
N SER A 138 -5.43 -6.46 -1.17
CA SER A 138 -4.37 -7.47 -1.28
C SER A 138 -3.35 -7.13 -2.38
N SER A 139 -3.78 -6.51 -3.48
CA SER A 139 -2.87 -6.05 -4.55
C SER A 139 -2.02 -4.89 -4.07
N ALA A 140 -2.65 -3.88 -3.45
CA ALA A 140 -1.95 -2.74 -2.86
C ALA A 140 -0.86 -3.20 -1.88
N VAL A 141 -1.20 -4.18 -1.04
CA VAL A 141 -0.30 -4.81 -0.07
C VAL A 141 0.85 -5.54 -0.78
N ALA A 142 0.56 -6.43 -1.73
CA ALA A 142 1.58 -7.22 -2.42
C ALA A 142 2.57 -6.35 -3.19
N ASP A 143 2.10 -5.38 -3.96
CA ASP A 143 2.94 -4.53 -4.80
C ASP A 143 3.80 -3.60 -3.94
N THR A 144 3.20 -2.99 -2.90
CA THR A 144 3.93 -2.19 -1.92
C THR A 144 5.00 -3.02 -1.22
N TYR A 145 4.66 -4.24 -0.78
CA TYR A 145 5.63 -5.13 -0.14
C TYR A 145 6.83 -5.41 -1.04
N ARG A 146 6.60 -5.75 -2.32
CA ARG A 146 7.70 -6.02 -3.27
C ARG A 146 8.61 -4.81 -3.45
N MET A 147 8.03 -3.62 -3.62
CA MET A 147 8.80 -2.38 -3.75
C MET A 147 9.64 -2.10 -2.49
N LEU A 148 9.02 -2.15 -1.31
CA LEU A 148 9.72 -1.87 -0.05
C LEU A 148 10.79 -2.92 0.26
N ARG A 149 10.52 -4.20 -0.03
CA ARG A 149 11.51 -5.29 0.09
C ARG A 149 12.73 -5.03 -0.78
N ARG A 150 12.55 -4.65 -2.05
CA ARG A 150 13.66 -4.31 -2.95
C ARG A 150 14.54 -3.22 -2.36
N ILE A 151 13.93 -2.17 -1.79
CA ILE A 151 14.67 -1.07 -1.14
C ILE A 151 15.45 -1.59 0.08
N VAL A 152 14.85 -2.43 0.91
CA VAL A 152 15.54 -3.05 2.07
C VAL A 152 16.72 -3.92 1.63
N GLU A 153 16.61 -4.60 0.49
CA GLU A 153 17.67 -5.41 -0.12
C GLU A 153 18.73 -4.57 -0.86
N GLY A 154 18.61 -3.24 -0.86
CA GLY A 154 19.57 -2.31 -1.49
C GLY A 154 19.31 -2.03 -2.97
N GLY A 155 18.17 -2.49 -3.50
CA GLY A 155 17.71 -2.20 -4.86
C GLY A 155 16.98 -0.85 -4.97
N PRO A 156 16.70 -0.39 -6.21
CA PRO A 156 15.94 0.82 -6.45
C PRO A 156 14.45 0.65 -6.07
N ALA A 157 13.79 1.78 -5.82
CA ALA A 157 12.33 1.83 -5.74
C ALA A 157 11.73 1.66 -7.15
N GLU A 158 11.27 0.47 -7.48
CA GLU A 158 10.63 0.14 -8.75
C GLU A 158 9.39 -0.72 -8.50
N THR A 159 8.37 -0.57 -9.35
CA THR A 159 7.13 -1.34 -9.29
C THR A 159 6.95 -2.18 -10.56
N ASP A 160 6.41 -3.38 -10.38
CA ASP A 160 5.97 -4.26 -11.47
C ASP A 160 4.44 -4.18 -11.64
N GLU A 161 3.81 -3.10 -11.14
CA GLU A 161 2.37 -2.86 -11.27
C GLU A 161 1.94 -3.01 -12.73
N HIS A 162 1.20 -4.08 -13.02
CA HIS A 162 0.39 -4.13 -14.22
C HIS A 162 -0.73 -3.12 -14.03
N ASP A 163 -0.86 -2.21 -14.99
CA ASP A 163 -1.84 -1.15 -15.00
C ASP A 163 -3.24 -1.76 -15.13
N ASP A 164 -3.81 -2.25 -14.01
CA ASP A 164 -5.18 -2.73 -13.84
C ASP A 164 -6.16 -1.53 -13.91
N ARG A 165 -5.93 -0.58 -14.83
CA ARG A 165 -6.87 0.48 -15.15
C ARG A 165 -8.14 -0.20 -15.68
N PRO A 166 -9.31 -0.02 -15.05
CA PRO A 166 -10.56 -0.43 -15.68
C PRO A 166 -10.63 0.33 -17.01
N GLY A 167 -10.72 -0.40 -18.12
CA GLY A 167 -10.76 0.20 -19.44
C GLY A 167 -11.80 1.30 -19.48
N GLU A 168 -11.40 2.47 -19.99
CA GLU A 168 -12.32 3.51 -20.40
C GLU A 168 -13.36 2.83 -21.31
N VAL A 169 -14.60 2.76 -20.85
CA VAL A 169 -15.72 2.41 -21.71
C VAL A 169 -15.95 3.68 -22.52
N ASP A 170 -15.38 3.72 -23.72
CA ASP A 170 -15.71 4.73 -24.72
C ASP A 170 -17.24 4.69 -24.93
N GLU A 171 -17.90 5.81 -24.62
CA GLU A 171 -19.31 6.06 -24.94
C GLU A 171 -19.55 6.21 -26.46
#